data_AF-A0AAV8UTL6-F1
#
_entry.id   AF-A0AAV8UTL6-F1
#
_cell.length_a   1.000
_cell.length_b   1.000
_cell.length_c   1.000
_cell.angle_alpha   90.00
_cell.angle_beta   90.00
_cell.angle_gamma   90.00
#
_symmetry.space_group_name_H-M   'P 1'
#
loop_
_entity.id
_entity.type
_entity.pdbx_description
1 polymer ?
#
loop_
_entity_poly.entity_id
_entity_poly.type
_entity_poly.pdbx_seq_one_letter_code
_entity_poly.pdbx_strand_id
1 'polypeptide(L)'
;MDPNMVPVCGNGGPGFSISTGCEMFDLGGKGYALLPRAPPAPGRAAAAAKELADLIQSHGVEEIFLLASSYAGGRRDAQLGDSSRLRYMVTTPALKLSERLRSRGIPVMEGGGDKGWVEDLEQIEKDMNDGTSGAPAFIASQRRSSFLRRLLEECDARGIALCVLLMFVFEGDNSADAAEMAGVASEITGLSTAGEELEWKIPSSWQKNLGGPPESMLY
;
A
#
# COMPACT_ATOMS: atom_id res chain seq x y z
N MET A 1 12.37 14.06 13.90
CA MET A 1 12.33 13.76 12.45
C MET A 1 12.88 12.36 12.30
N ASP A 2 12.12 11.44 11.69
CA ASP A 2 12.52 10.05 11.51
C ASP A 2 13.74 9.97 10.56
N PRO A 3 14.90 9.42 10.98
CA PRO A 3 16.11 9.34 10.16
C PRO A 3 16.01 8.33 9.01
N ASN A 4 14.99 7.48 9.00
CA ASN A 4 14.78 6.45 7.99
C ASN A 4 13.87 6.91 6.84
N MET A 5 13.30 8.11 6.93
CA MET A 5 12.44 8.72 5.93
C MET A 5 13.12 9.93 5.28
N VAL A 6 12.79 10.23 4.01
CA VAL A 6 13.25 11.47 3.39
C VAL A 6 12.64 12.66 4.16
N PRO A 7 13.46 13.65 4.58
CA PRO A 7 12.96 14.77 5.38
C PRO A 7 12.03 15.65 4.55
N VAL A 8 10.79 15.76 5.03
CA VAL A 8 9.75 16.62 4.44
C VAL A 8 9.07 17.38 5.57
N CYS A 9 8.78 18.66 5.32
CA CYS A 9 7.85 19.46 6.08
C CYS A 9 6.89 20.17 5.13
N GLY A 10 5.62 20.25 5.50
CA GLY A 10 4.59 20.90 4.70
C GLY A 10 3.59 21.68 5.55
N ASN A 11 2.62 22.30 4.89
CA ASN A 11 1.48 22.87 5.56
C ASN A 11 0.51 21.73 5.93
N GLY A 12 0.23 21.58 7.23
CA GLY A 12 -0.65 20.55 7.78
C GLY A 12 -2.15 20.87 7.68
N GLY A 13 -2.51 22.03 7.14
CA GLY A 13 -3.89 22.42 6.89
C GLY A 13 -4.32 23.67 7.68
N PRO A 14 -5.64 23.88 7.87
CA PRO A 14 -6.16 25.03 8.60
C PRO A 14 -5.63 25.04 10.05
N GLY A 15 -5.10 26.18 10.50
CA GLY A 15 -4.66 26.35 11.90
C GLY A 15 -3.14 26.34 12.15
N PHE A 16 -2.31 26.57 11.12
CA PHE A 16 -0.84 26.67 11.25
C PHE A 16 -0.16 25.41 11.80
N SER A 17 -0.67 24.21 11.50
CA SER A 17 0.03 22.97 11.78
C SER A 17 1.13 22.71 10.73
N ILE A 18 2.26 22.18 11.16
CA ILE A 18 3.31 21.69 10.28
C ILE A 18 3.06 20.21 10.05
N SER A 19 2.96 19.77 8.80
CA SER A 19 2.96 18.35 8.45
C SER A 19 4.37 17.81 8.31
N THR A 20 4.55 16.53 8.62
CA THR A 20 5.86 15.86 8.58
C THR A 20 5.90 14.72 7.55
N GLY A 21 7.05 14.06 7.39
CA GLY A 21 7.25 12.99 6.40
C GLY A 21 6.39 11.74 6.60
N CYS A 22 5.86 11.51 7.80
CA CYS A 22 4.94 10.43 8.11
C CYS A 22 4.08 10.82 9.31
N GLU A 23 2.76 10.68 9.19
CA GLU A 23 1.80 11.11 10.21
C GLU A 23 0.86 9.98 10.58
N MET A 24 0.60 9.82 11.87
CA MET A 24 -0.34 8.84 12.40
C MET A 24 -1.60 9.55 12.89
N PHE A 25 -2.76 9.07 12.48
CA PHE A 25 -4.07 9.61 12.83
C PHE A 25 -4.87 8.55 13.60
N ASP A 26 -5.46 8.96 14.72
CA ASP A 26 -6.41 8.13 15.49
C ASP A 26 -7.77 8.14 14.79
N LEU A 27 -8.34 6.95 14.59
CA LEU A 27 -9.65 6.75 13.97
C LEU A 27 -10.78 6.62 15.01
N GLY A 28 -10.62 7.22 16.19
CA GLY A 28 -11.65 7.26 17.23
C GLY A 28 -11.87 5.90 17.89
N GLY A 29 -10.79 5.18 18.18
CA GLY A 29 -10.83 3.85 18.79
C GLY A 29 -11.12 2.69 17.81
N LYS A 30 -11.30 2.98 16.51
CA LYS A 30 -11.39 1.95 15.46
C LYS A 30 -10.02 1.48 14.94
N GLY A 31 -8.95 2.17 15.31
CA GLY A 31 -7.58 1.90 14.87
C GLY A 31 -6.81 3.18 14.56
N TYR A 32 -5.73 3.03 13.79
CA TYR A 32 -4.86 4.12 13.37
C TYR A 32 -4.70 4.13 11.85
N ALA A 33 -4.61 5.32 11.26
CA ALA A 33 -4.19 5.49 9.88
C ALA A 33 -2.78 6.09 9.86
N LEU A 34 -1.86 5.46 9.13
CA LEU A 34 -0.52 5.98 8.90
C LEU A 34 -0.41 6.52 7.48
N LEU A 35 -0.04 7.79 7.35
CA LEU A 35 0.08 8.49 6.06
C LEU A 35 1.54 8.88 5.80
N PRO A 36 2.28 8.10 5.00
CA PRO A 36 3.60 8.51 4.54
C PRO A 36 3.46 9.63 3.50
N ARG A 37 4.15 10.75 3.72
CA ARG A 37 4.28 11.88 2.77
C ARG A 37 5.59 11.84 1.99
N ALA A 38 6.53 11.03 2.45
CA ALA A 38 7.82 10.83 1.84
C ALA A 38 8.13 9.33 1.78
N PRO A 39 8.95 8.86 0.83
CA PRO A 39 9.44 7.49 0.86
C PRO A 39 10.53 7.31 1.93
N PRO A 40 10.88 6.06 2.27
CA PRO A 40 12.10 5.78 3.02
C PRO A 40 13.33 6.39 2.34
N ALA A 41 14.27 6.89 3.14
CA ALA A 41 15.52 7.43 2.65
C ALA A 41 16.33 6.35 1.89
N PRO A 42 17.19 6.74 0.93
CA PRO A 42 18.01 5.80 0.18
C PRO A 42 18.78 4.84 1.10
N GLY A 43 18.63 3.53 0.87
CA GLY A 43 19.27 2.49 1.68
C GLY A 43 18.63 2.25 3.06
N ARG A 44 17.55 2.96 3.42
CA ARG A 44 16.89 2.85 4.73
C ARG A 44 15.60 2.03 4.74
N ALA A 45 15.18 1.45 3.62
CA ALA A 45 13.94 0.68 3.52
C ALA A 45 13.83 -0.44 4.59
N ALA A 46 14.91 -1.17 4.87
CA ALA A 46 14.92 -2.20 5.90
C ALA A 46 14.80 -1.62 7.32
N ALA A 47 15.51 -0.52 7.60
CA ALA A 47 15.41 0.16 8.90
C ALA A 47 14.03 0.76 9.12
N ALA A 48 13.44 1.40 8.09
CA ALA A 48 12.08 1.93 8.13
C ALA A 48 11.03 0.82 8.35
N ALA A 49 11.17 -0.32 7.66
CA ALA A 49 10.26 -1.46 7.83
C ALA A 49 10.34 -2.03 9.25
N LYS A 50 11.56 -2.18 9.78
CA LYS A 50 11.81 -2.61 11.15
C LYS A 50 11.18 -1.67 12.17
N GLU A 51 11.41 -0.36 12.03
CA GLU A 51 10.87 0.65 12.94
C GLU A 51 9.34 0.69 12.91
N LEU A 52 8.74 0.55 11.72
CA LEU A 52 7.29 0.43 11.60
C LEU A 52 6.77 -0.84 12.31
N ALA A 53 7.42 -1.99 12.10
CA ALA A 53 7.04 -3.23 12.79
C ALA A 53 7.18 -3.11 14.33
N ASP A 54 8.24 -2.44 14.81
CA ASP A 54 8.44 -2.14 16.23
C ASP A 54 7.28 -1.25 16.76
N LEU A 55 6.90 -0.22 16.00
CA LEU A 55 5.79 0.67 16.34
C LEU A 55 4.46 -0.08 16.44
N ILE A 56 4.12 -0.89 15.43
CA ILE A 56 2.90 -1.71 15.38
C ILE A 56 2.81 -2.60 16.63
N GLN A 57 3.90 -3.31 16.93
CA GLN A 57 3.94 -4.24 18.06
C GLN A 57 3.81 -3.51 19.40
N SER A 58 4.44 -2.34 19.54
CA SER A 58 4.35 -1.53 20.76
C SER A 58 2.94 -0.99 21.03
N HIS A 59 2.14 -0.78 19.99
CA HIS A 59 0.76 -0.30 20.08
C HIS A 59 -0.29 -1.42 20.17
N GLY A 60 0.15 -2.69 20.15
CA GLY A 60 -0.76 -3.84 20.22
C GLY A 60 -1.71 -3.93 19.02
N VAL A 61 -1.31 -3.43 17.86
CA VAL A 61 -2.13 -3.49 16.64
C VAL A 61 -2.23 -4.94 16.18
N GLU A 62 -3.46 -5.47 16.10
CA GLU A 62 -3.72 -6.87 15.75
C GLU A 62 -3.57 -7.15 14.26
N GLU A 63 -4.03 -6.23 13.41
CA GLU A 63 -4.06 -6.38 11.96
C GLU A 63 -3.64 -5.08 11.26
N ILE A 64 -2.91 -5.22 10.15
CA ILE A 64 -2.48 -4.12 9.30
C ILE A 64 -3.05 -4.32 7.90
N PHE A 65 -3.68 -3.26 7.38
CA PHE A 65 -4.13 -3.19 6.01
C PHE A 65 -3.32 -2.12 5.25
N LEU A 66 -2.39 -2.56 4.41
CA LEU A 66 -1.51 -1.69 3.64
C LEU A 66 -2.05 -1.49 2.23
N LEU A 67 -2.13 -0.23 1.82
CA LEU A 67 -2.44 0.16 0.45
C LEU A 67 -1.17 0.38 -0.34
N ALA A 68 -1.05 -0.29 -1.48
CA ALA A 68 0.10 -0.21 -2.35
C ALA A 68 -0.31 -0.22 -3.83
N SER A 69 0.61 0.17 -4.69
CA SER A 69 0.42 0.11 -6.14
C SER A 69 1.63 -0.52 -6.82
N SER A 70 1.41 -0.96 -8.05
CA SER A 70 2.47 -1.36 -8.97
C SER A 70 2.21 -0.81 -10.37
N TYR A 71 3.25 -0.78 -11.20
CA TYR A 71 3.15 -0.29 -12.56
C TYR A 71 2.30 -1.22 -13.44
N ALA A 72 1.25 -0.68 -14.07
CA ALA A 72 0.33 -1.47 -14.88
C ALA A 72 0.97 -2.13 -16.10
N GLY A 73 2.04 -1.55 -16.66
CA GLY A 73 2.79 -2.16 -17.76
C GLY A 73 3.60 -3.40 -17.34
N GLY A 74 3.70 -3.69 -16.03
CA GLY A 74 4.30 -4.93 -15.51
C GLY A 74 3.35 -6.13 -15.48
N ARG A 75 2.07 -5.94 -15.85
CA ARG A 75 1.07 -7.01 -15.91
C ARG A 75 1.42 -8.03 -17.01
N ARG A 76 1.19 -9.31 -16.72
CA ARG A 76 1.31 -10.39 -17.72
C ARG A 76 -0.03 -10.69 -18.39
N ASP A 77 0.00 -11.41 -19.50
CA ASP A 77 -1.19 -11.75 -20.30
C ASP A 77 -2.32 -12.37 -19.49
N ALA A 78 -1.99 -13.28 -18.55
CA ALA A 78 -2.96 -13.89 -17.64
C ALA A 78 -3.73 -12.86 -16.81
N GLN A 79 -3.11 -11.71 -16.54
CA GLN A 79 -3.71 -10.61 -15.80
C GLN A 79 -4.44 -9.66 -16.73
N LEU A 80 -4.03 -9.48 -17.99
CA LEU A 80 -4.71 -8.60 -18.95
C LEU A 80 -6.13 -9.06 -19.29
N GLY A 81 -6.39 -10.36 -19.24
CA GLY A 81 -7.73 -10.94 -19.41
C GLY A 81 -8.63 -10.83 -18.18
N ASP A 82 -8.07 -10.49 -17.01
CA ASP A 82 -8.83 -10.27 -15.77
C ASP A 82 -9.44 -8.87 -15.75
N SER A 83 -10.70 -8.78 -15.32
CA SER A 83 -11.39 -7.51 -15.13
C SER A 83 -10.87 -6.74 -13.92
N SER A 84 -10.25 -7.42 -12.95
CA SER A 84 -9.73 -6.79 -11.74
C SER A 84 -8.28 -6.32 -11.90
N ARG A 85 -8.04 -5.05 -11.55
CA ARG A 85 -6.68 -4.46 -11.41
C ARG A 85 -6.11 -4.66 -10.01
N LEU A 86 -6.89 -5.25 -9.11
CA LEU A 86 -6.53 -5.47 -7.71
C LEU A 86 -5.91 -6.85 -7.53
N ARG A 87 -4.91 -6.90 -6.67
CA ARG A 87 -4.30 -8.12 -6.12
C ARG A 87 -4.11 -7.93 -4.63
N TYR A 88 -3.94 -9.03 -3.91
CA TYR A 88 -3.50 -8.94 -2.53
C TYR A 88 -2.33 -9.87 -2.23
N MET A 89 -1.59 -9.51 -1.18
CA MET A 89 -0.57 -10.33 -0.54
C MET A 89 -0.82 -10.33 0.98
N VAL A 90 -0.50 -11.42 1.67
CA VAL A 90 -0.69 -11.54 3.12
C VAL A 90 0.51 -12.19 3.79
N THR A 91 0.78 -11.82 5.04
CA THR A 91 1.62 -12.63 5.93
C THR A 91 0.82 -13.84 6.43
N THR A 92 1.52 -14.86 6.92
CA THR A 92 0.92 -16.09 7.49
C THR A 92 -0.17 -15.81 8.52
N PRO A 93 0.02 -14.87 9.48
CA PRO A 93 -1.00 -14.56 10.47
C PRO A 93 -2.27 -13.90 9.87
N ALA A 94 -2.16 -13.29 8.69
CA ALA A 94 -3.26 -12.61 8.00
C ALA A 94 -4.04 -13.50 7.01
N LEU A 95 -3.82 -14.82 7.00
CA LEU A 95 -4.53 -15.74 6.10
C LEU A 95 -6.06 -15.67 6.26
N LYS A 96 -6.57 -15.42 7.47
CA LYS A 96 -8.02 -15.22 7.70
C LYS A 96 -8.56 -13.97 6.99
N LEU A 97 -7.77 -12.88 6.95
CA LEU A 97 -8.16 -11.67 6.24
C LEU A 97 -8.23 -11.90 4.72
N SER A 98 -7.42 -12.83 4.20
CA SER A 98 -7.45 -13.22 2.78
C SER A 98 -8.81 -13.78 2.35
N GLU A 99 -9.55 -14.43 3.25
CA GLU A 99 -10.88 -14.98 2.95
C GLU A 99 -11.88 -13.87 2.61
N ARG A 100 -11.79 -12.71 3.29
CA ARG A 100 -12.63 -11.52 3.03
C ARG A 100 -12.35 -10.91 1.65
N LEU A 101 -11.09 -10.92 1.23
CA LEU A 101 -10.67 -10.44 -0.09
C LEU A 101 -11.12 -11.41 -1.20
N ARG A 102 -10.94 -12.73 -0.98
CA ARG A 102 -11.38 -13.77 -1.90
C ARG A 102 -12.90 -13.76 -2.10
N SER A 103 -13.68 -13.57 -1.05
CA SER A 103 -15.15 -13.50 -1.15
C SER A 103 -15.65 -12.32 -1.98
N ARG A 104 -14.84 -11.26 -2.11
CA ARG A 104 -15.06 -10.12 -3.01
C ARG A 104 -14.54 -10.31 -4.43
N GLY A 105 -14.02 -11.49 -4.74
CA GLY A 105 -13.44 -11.78 -6.06
C GLY A 105 -12.11 -11.07 -6.31
N ILE A 106 -11.44 -10.55 -5.27
CA ILE A 106 -10.10 -9.99 -5.41
C ILE A 106 -9.12 -11.17 -5.38
N PRO A 107 -8.35 -11.40 -6.46
CA PRO A 107 -7.45 -12.55 -6.50
C PRO A 107 -6.16 -12.29 -5.72
N VAL A 108 -5.59 -13.38 -5.18
CA VAL A 108 -4.25 -13.37 -4.60
C VAL A 108 -3.22 -13.06 -5.69
N MET A 109 -2.13 -12.40 -5.32
CA MET A 109 -1.02 -12.16 -6.24
C MET A 109 -0.44 -13.48 -6.75
N GLU A 110 -0.27 -13.58 -8.07
CA GLU A 110 0.19 -14.80 -8.72
C GLU A 110 1.65 -15.12 -8.38
N GLY A 111 1.98 -16.41 -8.34
CA GLY A 111 3.34 -16.93 -8.11
C GLY A 111 3.78 -17.03 -6.64
N GLY A 112 3.00 -16.52 -5.69
CA GLY A 112 3.32 -16.62 -4.25
C GLY A 112 2.42 -17.53 -3.43
N GLY A 113 1.72 -18.48 -4.08
CA GLY A 113 0.76 -19.37 -3.43
C GLY A 113 -0.34 -18.60 -2.68
N ASP A 114 -0.75 -19.10 -1.52
CA ASP A 114 -1.81 -18.46 -0.71
C ASP A 114 -1.41 -17.12 -0.08
N LYS A 115 -0.11 -16.88 0.08
CA LYS A 115 0.42 -15.59 0.57
C LYS A 115 0.47 -14.54 -0.53
N GLY A 116 0.61 -14.94 -1.78
CA GLY A 116 0.83 -14.04 -2.92
C GLY A 116 2.24 -13.44 -2.99
N TRP A 117 3.17 -13.87 -2.13
CA TRP A 117 4.59 -13.52 -2.22
C TRP A 117 5.46 -14.69 -1.76
N VAL A 118 6.71 -14.71 -2.23
CA VAL A 118 7.69 -15.78 -1.97
C VAL A 118 8.79 -15.25 -1.06
N GLU A 119 9.11 -15.99 0.00
CA GLU A 119 10.20 -15.68 0.93
C GLU A 119 11.57 -15.96 0.31
N ASP A 120 11.70 -17.10 -0.39
CA ASP A 120 12.96 -17.52 -1.02
C ASP A 120 13.28 -16.66 -2.26
N LEU A 121 14.37 -15.91 -2.16
CA LEU A 121 14.86 -15.02 -3.22
C LEU A 121 15.48 -15.80 -4.39
N GLU A 122 16.06 -16.97 -4.14
CA GLU A 122 16.59 -17.82 -5.20
C GLU A 122 15.47 -18.40 -6.06
N GLN A 123 14.34 -18.73 -5.42
CA GLN A 123 13.15 -19.16 -6.12
C GLN A 123 12.60 -18.04 -7.01
N ILE A 124 12.54 -16.78 -6.51
CA ILE A 124 12.13 -15.63 -7.32
C ILE A 124 13.05 -15.42 -8.53
N GLU A 125 14.37 -15.51 -8.34
CA GLU A 125 15.34 -15.37 -9.43
C GLU A 125 15.18 -16.47 -10.49
N LYS A 126 14.90 -17.71 -10.08
CA LYS A 126 14.58 -18.82 -10.99
C LYS A 126 13.26 -18.58 -11.74
N ASP A 127 12.21 -18.20 -11.02
CA ASP A 127 10.86 -17.96 -11.55
C ASP A 127 10.82 -16.78 -12.53
N MET A 128 11.66 -15.76 -12.33
CA MET A 128 11.83 -14.65 -13.28
C MET A 128 12.54 -15.10 -14.57
N ASN A 129 13.53 -15.99 -14.45
CA ASN A 129 14.34 -16.45 -15.59
C ASN A 129 13.63 -17.52 -16.43
N ASP A 130 12.78 -18.35 -15.82
CA ASP A 130 12.09 -19.46 -16.51
C ASP A 130 10.85 -18.98 -17.29
N GLY A 131 10.37 -17.75 -17.06
CA GLY A 131 9.23 -17.16 -17.77
C GLY A 131 7.87 -17.84 -17.51
N THR A 132 7.87 -18.99 -16.85
CA THR A 132 6.72 -19.82 -16.46
C THR A 132 5.93 -19.27 -15.28
N SER A 133 6.50 -18.32 -14.53
CA SER A 133 5.81 -17.71 -13.39
C SER A 133 4.61 -16.85 -13.83
N GLY A 134 3.45 -17.06 -13.21
CA GLY A 134 2.30 -16.17 -13.39
C GLY A 134 2.50 -14.78 -12.76
N ALA A 135 3.56 -14.59 -11.96
CA ALA A 135 3.82 -13.38 -11.19
C ALA A 135 4.21 -12.18 -12.10
N PRO A 136 3.65 -10.98 -11.89
CA PRO A 136 4.00 -9.78 -12.67
C PRO A 136 5.50 -9.54 -12.83
N ALA A 137 5.89 -9.02 -13.99
CA ALA A 137 7.22 -8.44 -14.12
C ALA A 137 7.23 -7.15 -13.29
N PHE A 138 8.10 -7.08 -12.28
CA PHE A 138 8.27 -5.93 -11.38
C PHE A 138 7.17 -5.73 -10.35
N ILE A 139 7.20 -6.53 -9.28
CA ILE A 139 6.47 -6.22 -8.05
C ILE A 139 7.45 -5.67 -7.02
N ALA A 140 7.04 -4.63 -6.29
CA ALA A 140 7.83 -4.10 -5.19
C ALA A 140 8.18 -5.20 -4.17
N SER A 141 7.30 -6.18 -3.92
CA SER A 141 7.59 -7.32 -3.04
C SER A 141 8.69 -8.27 -3.56
N GLN A 142 9.11 -8.16 -4.82
CA GLN A 142 10.17 -9.01 -5.39
C GLN A 142 11.54 -8.36 -5.37
N ARG A 143 11.65 -7.06 -5.04
CA ARG A 143 12.93 -6.36 -4.95
C ARG A 143 13.43 -6.37 -3.50
N ARG A 144 14.66 -6.89 -3.29
CA ARG A 144 15.30 -6.91 -1.95
C ARG A 144 15.42 -5.53 -1.31
N SER A 145 15.49 -4.45 -2.09
CA SER A 145 15.59 -3.08 -1.56
C SER A 145 14.24 -2.43 -1.29
N SER A 146 13.14 -3.07 -1.64
CA SER A 146 11.79 -2.51 -1.50
C SER A 146 11.33 -2.48 -0.05
N PHE A 147 10.78 -1.35 0.36
CA PHE A 147 10.11 -1.20 1.64
C PHE A 147 8.99 -2.23 1.84
N LEU A 148 8.14 -2.43 0.82
CA LEU A 148 7.03 -3.38 0.90
C LEU A 148 7.52 -4.81 1.17
N ARG A 149 8.59 -5.23 0.49
CA ARG A 149 9.21 -6.54 0.71
C ARG A 149 9.73 -6.65 2.14
N ARG A 150 10.50 -5.66 2.58
CA ARG A 150 11.06 -5.65 3.94
C ARG A 150 9.99 -5.68 5.02
N LEU A 151 8.88 -4.96 4.81
CA LEU A 151 7.77 -4.95 5.74
C LEU A 151 7.04 -6.31 5.77
N LEU A 152 6.83 -6.95 4.62
CA LEU A 152 6.28 -8.31 4.56
C LEU A 152 7.17 -9.31 5.31
N GLU A 153 8.49 -9.29 5.07
CA GLU A 153 9.47 -10.15 5.76
C GLU A 153 9.46 -9.92 7.27
N GLU A 154 9.56 -8.66 7.71
CA GLU A 154 9.57 -8.31 9.14
C GLU A 154 8.26 -8.70 9.84
N CYS A 155 7.11 -8.41 9.22
CA CYS A 155 5.82 -8.75 9.81
C CYS A 155 5.62 -10.27 9.88
N ASP A 156 5.97 -11.03 8.83
CA ASP A 156 5.80 -12.49 8.85
C ASP A 156 6.73 -13.15 9.88
N ALA A 157 7.99 -12.73 9.95
CA ALA A 157 8.96 -13.24 10.91
C ALA A 157 8.55 -12.97 12.38
N ARG A 158 7.79 -11.90 12.62
CA ARG A 158 7.33 -11.49 13.95
C ARG A 158 5.91 -11.97 14.29
N GLY A 159 5.25 -12.67 13.38
CA GLY A 159 3.87 -13.11 13.57
C GLY A 159 2.84 -11.96 13.55
N ILE A 160 3.14 -10.87 12.87
CA ILE A 160 2.23 -9.72 12.68
C ILE A 160 1.33 -9.97 11.46
N ALA A 161 0.02 -9.82 11.64
CA ALA A 161 -0.94 -9.93 10.56
C ALA A 161 -0.91 -8.69 9.66
N LEU A 162 -0.35 -8.83 8.47
CA LEU A 162 -0.27 -7.79 7.45
C LEU A 162 -0.94 -8.29 6.17
N CYS A 163 -1.88 -7.50 5.68
CA CYS A 163 -2.47 -7.64 4.36
C CYS A 163 -2.10 -6.43 3.51
N VAL A 164 -1.71 -6.68 2.27
CA VAL A 164 -1.36 -5.67 1.28
C VAL A 164 -2.40 -5.74 0.16
N LEU A 165 -3.17 -4.68 -0.01
CA LEU A 165 -4.00 -4.48 -1.20
C LEU A 165 -3.17 -3.72 -2.23
N LEU A 166 -2.95 -4.34 -3.38
CA LEU A 166 -2.16 -3.81 -4.48
C LEU A 166 -3.06 -3.50 -5.67
N MET A 167 -2.92 -2.31 -6.27
CA MET A 167 -3.53 -1.98 -7.56
C MET A 167 -2.48 -1.75 -8.65
N PHE A 168 -2.71 -2.30 -9.84
CA PHE A 168 -1.96 -1.96 -11.03
C PHE A 168 -2.46 -0.64 -11.62
N VAL A 169 -1.59 0.38 -11.64
CA VAL A 169 -1.91 1.73 -12.11
C VAL A 169 -0.86 2.23 -13.11
N PHE A 170 -1.27 3.11 -14.01
CA PHE A 170 -0.34 3.92 -14.78
C PHE A 170 0.01 5.19 -13.99
N GLU A 171 1.11 5.85 -14.35
CA GLU A 171 1.40 7.17 -13.78
C GLU A 171 0.45 8.22 -14.34
N GLY A 172 0.14 9.25 -13.55
CA GLY A 172 -0.77 10.32 -13.93
C GLY A 172 -1.76 10.67 -12.82
N ASP A 173 -2.96 11.07 -13.23
CA ASP A 173 -4.06 11.35 -12.29
C ASP A 173 -4.74 10.05 -11.85
N ASN A 174 -4.32 9.57 -10.69
CA ASN A 174 -4.82 8.34 -10.07
C ASN A 174 -5.91 8.61 -9.01
N SER A 175 -6.60 9.76 -9.10
CA SER A 175 -7.65 10.14 -8.15
C SER A 175 -8.78 9.12 -8.06
N ALA A 176 -9.24 8.62 -9.21
CA ALA A 176 -10.30 7.60 -9.27
C ALA A 176 -9.83 6.25 -8.73
N ASP A 177 -8.60 5.85 -9.08
CA ASP A 177 -7.98 4.60 -8.60
C ASP A 177 -7.80 4.61 -7.07
N ALA A 178 -7.40 5.76 -6.51
CA ALA A 178 -7.29 5.95 -5.07
C ALA A 178 -8.66 5.85 -4.37
N ALA A 179 -9.72 6.42 -4.97
CA ALA A 179 -11.08 6.32 -4.44
C ALA A 179 -11.61 4.87 -4.48
N GLU A 180 -11.37 4.13 -5.58
CA GLU A 180 -11.70 2.72 -5.70
C GLU A 180 -11.01 1.90 -4.59
N MET A 181 -9.69 2.08 -4.43
CA MET A 181 -8.90 1.36 -3.43
C MET A 181 -9.34 1.69 -2.00
N ALA A 182 -9.64 2.96 -1.71
CA ALA A 182 -10.14 3.39 -0.41
C ALA A 182 -11.54 2.80 -0.11
N GLY A 183 -12.39 2.69 -1.13
CA GLY A 183 -13.69 2.01 -1.05
C GLY A 183 -13.54 0.55 -0.63
N VAL A 184 -12.70 -0.21 -1.36
CA VAL A 184 -12.40 -1.60 -1.03
C VAL A 184 -11.80 -1.74 0.36
N ALA A 185 -10.84 -0.89 0.71
CA ALA A 185 -10.19 -0.92 2.02
C ALA A 185 -11.16 -0.66 3.16
N SER A 186 -12.02 0.37 3.04
CA SER A 186 -13.03 0.73 4.03
C SER A 186 -13.98 -0.44 4.31
N GLU A 187 -14.36 -1.15 3.26
CA GLU A 187 -15.25 -2.28 3.37
C GLU A 187 -14.58 -3.53 3.95
N ILE A 188 -13.38 -3.88 3.47
CA ILE A 188 -12.61 -5.03 3.95
C ILE A 188 -12.11 -4.82 5.38
N THR A 189 -11.95 -3.59 5.85
CA THR A 189 -11.59 -3.31 7.25
C THR A 189 -12.82 -3.16 8.15
N GLY A 190 -14.00 -2.92 7.58
CA GLY A 190 -15.20 -2.59 8.36
C GLY A 190 -15.14 -1.21 9.00
N LEU A 191 -14.25 -0.31 8.51
CA LEU A 191 -14.18 1.07 8.96
C LEU A 191 -15.43 1.88 8.58
N SER A 192 -16.09 1.47 7.49
CA SER A 192 -17.41 1.99 7.09
C SER A 192 -18.47 1.69 8.16
N THR A 193 -19.19 2.72 8.58
CA THR A 193 -20.44 2.58 9.35
C THR A 193 -21.52 2.02 8.44
N ALA A 194 -22.02 0.83 8.76
CA ALA A 194 -23.15 0.26 8.03
C ALA A 194 -24.33 1.24 8.02
N GLY A 195 -24.66 1.81 6.86
CA GLY A 195 -25.83 2.68 6.66
C GLY A 195 -25.56 4.13 6.29
N GLU A 196 -24.31 4.60 6.28
CA GLU A 196 -23.96 5.94 5.77
C GLU A 196 -23.34 5.83 4.38
N GLU A 197 -23.86 6.59 3.40
CA GLU A 197 -23.16 6.77 2.14
C GLU A 197 -21.81 7.45 2.44
N LEU A 198 -20.71 6.73 2.21
CA LEU A 198 -19.37 7.28 2.32
C LEU A 198 -19.16 8.32 1.22
N GLU A 199 -19.46 9.58 1.53
CA GLU A 199 -19.08 10.70 0.69
C GLU A 199 -17.58 10.96 0.85
N TRP A 200 -16.78 10.50 -0.12
CA TRP A 200 -15.34 10.73 -0.13
C TRP A 200 -15.03 12.22 -0.26
N LYS A 201 -14.40 12.79 0.78
CA LYS A 201 -13.91 14.17 0.75
C LYS A 201 -12.52 14.24 0.14
N ILE A 202 -12.43 14.90 -1.00
CA ILE A 202 -11.14 15.15 -1.67
C ILE A 202 -10.35 16.19 -0.86
N PRO A 203 -9.06 15.92 -0.53
CA PRO A 203 -8.22 16.90 0.15
C PRO A 203 -8.03 18.16 -0.69
N SER A 204 -8.06 19.33 -0.04
CA SER A 204 -7.86 20.62 -0.73
C SER A 204 -6.52 20.72 -1.46
N SER A 205 -5.51 19.98 -1.03
CA SER A 205 -4.21 19.89 -1.71
C SER A 205 -4.32 19.37 -3.14
N TRP A 206 -5.32 18.53 -3.45
CA TRP A 206 -5.50 17.97 -4.79
C TRP A 206 -5.91 19.03 -5.82
N GLN A 207 -6.50 20.15 -5.38
CA GLN A 207 -6.83 21.27 -6.26
C GLN A 207 -5.60 21.92 -6.90
N LYS A 208 -4.40 21.67 -6.35
CA LYS A 208 -3.12 22.23 -6.83
C LYS A 208 -2.22 21.17 -7.48
N ASN A 209 -2.72 19.96 -7.73
CA ASN A 209 -1.92 18.88 -8.33
C ASN A 209 -1.41 19.24 -9.73
N LEU A 210 -2.16 20.05 -10.47
CA LEU A 210 -1.78 20.55 -11.81
C LEU A 210 -1.03 21.90 -11.76
N GLY A 211 -0.59 22.32 -10.57
CA GLY A 211 0.03 23.62 -10.35
C GLY A 211 -0.93 24.65 -9.74
N GLY A 212 -0.39 25.83 -9.43
CA GLY A 212 -1.24 26.99 -9.11
C GLY A 212 -2.07 27.41 -10.33
N PRO A 213 -3.06 28.31 -10.15
CA PRO A 213 -3.79 28.84 -11.29
C PRO A 213 -2.79 29.36 -12.33
N PRO A 214 -2.94 29.00 -13.62
CA PRO A 214 -2.08 29.53 -14.67
C PRO A 214 -2.13 31.06 -14.60
N GLU A 215 -0.98 31.71 -14.78
CA GLU A 215 -0.99 33.16 -14.93
C GLU A 215 -1.98 33.51 -16.04
N SER A 216 -2.79 34.55 -15.82
CA SER A 216 -3.82 35.01 -16.76
C SER A 216 -3.28 35.37 -18.15
N MET A 217 -1.96 35.31 -18.35
CA MET A 217 -1.23 35.55 -19.60
C MET A 217 -0.95 34.29 -20.42
N LEU A 218 -1.32 33.09 -19.95
CA LEU A 218 -1.10 31.82 -20.66
C LEU A 218 -2.28 31.37 -21.55
N TYR A 219 -3.34 32.19 -21.67
CA TYR A 219 -4.51 31.96 -22.52
C TYR A 219 -4.83 33.17 -23.38
#